data_AF-A0A3C0HPD9-F1
#
_entry.id   AF-A0A3C0HPD9-F1
#
_cell.length_a   1.000
_cell.length_b   1.000
_cell.length_c   1.000
_cell.angle_alpha   90.00
_cell.angle_beta   90.00
_cell.angle_gamma   90.00
#
_symmetry.space_group_name_H-M   'P 1'
#
loop_
_entity.id
_entity.type
_entity.pdbx_description
1 polymer ?
#
loop_
_entity_poly.entity_id
_entity_poly.type
_entity_poly.pdbx_seq_one_letter_code
_entity_poly.pdbx_strand_id
1 'polypeptide(L)' 'MSSPVMVAMSGGVDSSVAAALLMDAGHEVVGVTMKLWGGPSDTGCCAVSDVDDAR' A
#
# COMPACT_ATOMS: atom_id res chain seq x y z
N MET A 1 -18.99 -15.24 5.60
CA MET A 1 -17.55 -14.89 5.49
C MET A 1 -17.44 -13.39 5.53
N SER A 2 -16.51 -12.84 6.30
CA SER A 2 -16.22 -11.40 6.29
C SER A 2 -15.54 -11.04 4.99
N SER A 3 -15.85 -9.89 4.40
CA SER A 3 -15.11 -9.41 3.24
C SER A 3 -13.71 -8.94 3.65
N PRO A 4 -12.66 -9.21 2.85
CA PRO A 4 -11.32 -8.71 3.10
C PRO A 4 -11.27 -7.18 3.00
N VAL A 5 -10.39 -6.56 3.79
CA VAL A 5 -10.13 -5.12 3.80
C VAL A 5 -8.97 -4.82 2.87
N MET A 6 -9.23 -4.06 1.81
CA MET A 6 -8.20 -3.62 0.87
C MET A 6 -7.56 -2.32 1.37
N VAL A 7 -6.24 -2.32 1.55
CA VAL A 7 -5.47 -1.14 1.98
C VAL A 7 -4.63 -0.64 0.82
N ALA A 8 -4.79 0.63 0.45
CA ALA A 8 -3.93 1.28 -0.52
C ALA A 8 -2.56 1.54 0.11
N MET A 9 -1.55 0.78 -0.31
CA MET A 9 -0.19 0.84 0.18
C MET A 9 0.62 1.80 -0.68
N SER A 10 0.91 2.99 -0.15
CA SER A 10 1.69 4.02 -0.87
C SER A 10 3.21 3.85 -0.73
N GLY A 11 3.66 2.94 0.13
CA GLY A 11 5.05 2.84 0.60
C GLY A 11 5.34 3.72 1.82
N GLY A 12 4.39 4.58 2.22
CA GLY A 12 4.53 5.45 3.39
C GLY A 12 4.15 4.75 4.71
N VAL A 13 4.72 5.26 5.81
CA VAL A 13 4.49 4.76 7.18
C VAL A 13 3.02 4.75 7.58
N ASP A 14 2.23 5.75 7.15
CA ASP A 14 0.81 5.86 7.52
C ASP A 14 0.01 4.66 6.99
N SER A 15 0.22 4.29 5.72
CA SER A 15 -0.45 3.12 5.13
C SER A 15 0.00 1.81 5.77
N SER A 16 1.28 1.70 6.13
CA SER A 16 1.84 0.50 6.78
C SER A 16 1.29 0.31 8.19
N VAL A 17 1.19 1.38 8.99
CA VAL A 17 0.61 1.33 10.33
C VAL A 17 -0.89 1.06 10.27
N ALA A 18 -1.61 1.65 9.30
CA ALA A 18 -3.02 1.35 9.11
C ALA A 18 -3.27 -0.13 8.79
N ALA A 19 -2.47 -0.73 7.91
CA ALA A 19 -2.54 -2.16 7.60
C ALA A 19 -2.24 -3.02 8.86
N ALA A 20 -1.21 -2.66 9.63
CA ALA A 20 -0.84 -3.36 10.86
C ALA A 20 -1.97 -3.36 11.90
N LEU A 21 -2.60 -2.21 12.13
CA LEU A 21 -3.72 -2.10 13.08
C LEU A 21 -4.94 -2.93 12.66
N LEU A 22 -5.22 -3.01 11.36
CA LEU A 22 -6.31 -3.85 10.84
C LEU A 22 -6.00 -5.34 11.00
N MET A 23 -4.76 -5.76 10.78
CA MET A 23 -4.31 -7.13 11.04
C MET A 23 -4.40 -7.48 12.53
N ASP A 24 -3.94 -6.60 13.43
CA ASP A 24 -4.03 -6.79 14.89
C ASP A 24 -5.47 -6.85 15.38
N ALA A 25 -6.39 -6.15 14.72
CA ALA A 25 -7.83 -6.22 14.98
C ALA A 25 -8.51 -7.49 14.40
N GLY A 26 -7.76 -8.37 13.73
CA GLY A 26 -8.25 -9.65 13.21
C GLY A 26 -8.91 -9.59 11.84
N HIS A 27 -8.71 -8.51 11.07
CA HIS A 27 -9.20 -8.41 9.71
C HIS A 27 -8.30 -9.20 8.74
N GLU A 28 -8.92 -9.80 7.72
CA GLU A 28 -8.20 -10.25 6.53
C GLU A 28 -7.85 -9.01 5.70
N VAL A 29 -6.56 -8.69 5.59
CA VAL A 29 -6.07 -7.47 4.93
C VAL A 29 -5.37 -7.81 3.62
N VAL A 30 -5.68 -7.06 2.56
CA VAL A 30 -5.02 -7.14 1.26
C VAL A 30 -4.40 -5.78 0.94
N GLY A 31 -3.07 -5.70 0.94
CA GLY A 31 -2.33 -4.49 0.53
C GLY A 31 -2.27 -4.35 -0.98
N VAL A 32 -2.50 -3.14 -1.50
CA VAL A 32 -2.47 -2.84 -2.94
C VAL A 32 -1.74 -1.54 -3.20
N THR A 33 -0.69 -1.60 -4.00
CA THR A 33 0.00 -0.42 -4.53
C THR A 33 -0.55 -0.06 -5.90
N MET A 34 -0.87 1.21 -6.11
CA MET A 34 -1.39 1.70 -7.38
C MET A 34 -0.37 2.63 -8.04
N LYS A 35 -0.02 2.36 -9.30
CA LYS A 35 0.72 3.31 -10.13
C LYS A 35 -0.26 4.19 -10.89
N LEU A 36 -0.50 5.40 -10.36
CA LEU A 36 -1.48 6.33 -10.91
C LEU A 36 -0.87 7.40 -11.83
N TRP A 37 0.44 7.61 -11.75
CA TRP A 37 1.22 8.53 -12.61
C TRP A 37 2.45 7.83 -13.20
N GLY A 38 2.88 8.25 -14.39
CA GLY A 38 4.06 7.70 -15.08
C GLY A 38 4.50 8.50 -16.30
N GLY A 39 5.81 8.50 -16.56
CA GLY A 39 6.48 9.20 -17.67
C GLY A 39 7.98 8.82 -17.72
N PRO A 40 8.77 9.31 -18.70
CA PRO A 40 10.17 8.89 -18.89
C PRO A 40 11.11 9.19 -17.72
N SER A 41 10.71 10.04 -16.77
CA SER A 41 11.41 10.27 -15.50
C SER A 41 10.56 9.76 -14.34
N ASP A 42 10.68 8.47 -14.03
CA ASP A 42 9.98 7.76 -12.93
C ASP A 42 10.63 8.08 -11.56
N THR A 43 10.91 9.36 -11.30
CA THR A 43 11.66 9.87 -10.13
C THR A 43 10.78 10.55 -9.07
N GLY A 44 9.46 10.43 -9.16
CA GLY A 44 8.49 11.05 -8.25
C GLY A 44 7.53 10.04 -7.59
N CYS A 45 6.49 10.55 -6.92
CA CYS A 45 5.44 9.74 -6.26
C CYS A 45 4.93 8.62 -7.19
N CYS A 46 4.96 7.38 -6.68
CA CYS A 46 4.72 6.12 -7.39
C CYS A 46 5.90 5.60 -8.24
N ALA A 47 7.13 5.91 -7.83
CA ALA A 47 8.34 5.33 -8.41
C ALA A 47 8.47 3.83 -8.05
N VAL A 48 9.37 3.11 -8.71
CA VAL A 48 9.66 1.70 -8.40
C VAL A 48 10.07 1.52 -6.93
N SER A 49 10.79 2.49 -6.35
CA SER A 49 11.14 2.49 -4.93
C SER A 49 9.91 2.45 -4.01
N ASP A 50 8.86 3.19 -4.36
CA ASP A 50 7.64 3.24 -3.54
C ASP A 50 6.87 1.90 -3.57
N VAL A 51 7.02 1.14 -4.66
CA VAL A 51 6.49 -0.23 -4.77
C VAL A 51 7.28 -1.20 -3.91
N ASP A 52 8.60 -1.03 -3.81
CA ASP A 52 9.45 -1.84 -2.96
C ASP A 52 9.16 -1.57 -1.47
N ASP A 53 8.96 -0.30 -1.08
CA ASP A 53 8.60 0.09 0.29
C ASP A 53 7.20 -0.38 0.71
N ALA A 54 6.32 -0.67 -0.26
CA ALA A 54 4.96 -1.14 -0.02
C ALA A 54 4.83 -2.65 0.18
N ARG A 55 5.91 -3.43 0.01
CA ARG A 55 5.95 -4.88 0.26
C ARG A 55 6.06 -5.20 1.75
#